data_AF-A0A6J8EW42-F1
#
_entry.id   AF-A0A6J8EW42-F1
#
_cell.length_a   1.000
_cell.length_b   1.000
_cell.length_c   1.000
_cell.angle_alpha   90.00
_cell.angle_beta   90.00
_cell.angle_gamma   90.00
#
_symmetry.space_group_name_H-M   'P 1'
#
loop_
_entity.id
_entity.type
_entity.pdbx_description
1 polymer ?
#
loop_
_entity_poly.entity_id
_entity_poly.type
_entity_poly.pdbx_seq_one_letter_code
_entity_poly.pdbx_strand_id
1 'polypeptide(L)'
;MSEAKLAKYRRTHNFVPPTGRSRQRPVILSDRKGFTLRNNIVNPFDQNIIWWCQESVSIEQSFAWLKRNLATKLYEIGDIALYVWLGTCNLTTKEKSSKYISITTDKSVAVDKITSCIDDIKSYVQDFPQAKFIFLELPVYSVKAYNESKRHPDPKTFKQQDETLAYQVWQVNEKIRATNQTLKTRSPNFSLFLQARKHHRTRSRVEAL
;
A
#
# COMPACT_ATOMS: atom_id res chain seq x y z
N MET A 1 -2.03 7.39 -7.98
CA MET A 1 -1.28 7.12 -9.24
C MET A 1 -2.26 6.58 -10.26
N SER A 2 -2.28 7.04 -11.52
CA SER A 2 -3.23 6.51 -12.52
C SER A 2 -2.70 5.21 -13.13
N GLU A 3 -3.59 4.30 -13.53
CA GLU A 3 -3.24 3.03 -14.20
C GLU A 3 -2.28 3.24 -15.37
N ALA A 4 -2.52 4.25 -16.21
CA ALA A 4 -1.67 4.59 -17.33
C ALA A 4 -0.21 4.89 -16.92
N LYS A 5 0.01 5.52 -15.76
CA LYS A 5 1.36 5.82 -15.25
C LYS A 5 2.06 4.57 -14.74
N LEU A 6 1.30 3.64 -14.14
CA LEU A 6 1.81 2.38 -13.62
C LEU A 6 2.17 1.42 -14.76
N ALA A 7 1.34 1.36 -15.80
CA ALA A 7 1.63 0.63 -17.03
C ALA A 7 2.87 1.18 -17.76
N LYS A 8 3.01 2.51 -17.86
CA LYS A 8 4.20 3.14 -18.45
C LYS A 8 5.47 2.82 -17.67
N TYR A 9 5.40 2.81 -16.33
CA TYR A 9 6.55 2.50 -15.48
C TYR A 9 7.08 1.09 -15.70
N ARG A 10 6.19 0.10 -15.79
CA ARG A 10 6.56 -1.30 -16.02
C ARG A 10 7.21 -1.55 -17.38
N ARG A 11 6.87 -0.75 -18.41
CA ARG A 11 7.47 -0.86 -19.75
C ARG A 11 8.87 -0.26 -19.85
N THR A 12 9.15 0.78 -19.06
CA THR A 12 10.41 1.55 -19.20
C THR A 12 11.51 1.12 -18.25
N HIS A 13 11.20 0.31 -17.23
CA HIS A 13 12.18 -0.17 -16.28
C HIS A 13 12.25 -1.69 -16.40
N ASN A 14 13.34 -2.19 -17.01
CA ASN A 14 13.67 -3.60 -16.99
C ASN A 14 13.95 -3.98 -15.53
N PHE A 15 12.93 -4.54 -14.88
CA PHE A 15 13.10 -5.13 -13.57
C PHE A 15 13.94 -6.39 -13.74
N VAL A 16 15.21 -6.32 -13.32
CA VAL A 16 16.03 -7.51 -13.14
C VAL A 16 15.65 -8.10 -11.79
N PRO A 17 15.01 -9.27 -11.76
CA PRO A 17 14.64 -9.88 -10.50
C PRO A 17 15.90 -10.17 -9.67
N PRO A 18 15.87 -9.97 -8.34
CA PRO A 18 16.99 -10.35 -7.50
C PRO A 18 17.29 -11.84 -7.69
N THR A 19 18.51 -12.16 -8.10
CA THR A 19 18.98 -13.53 -8.26
C THR A 19 19.39 -14.09 -6.91
N GLY A 20 18.56 -14.97 -6.38
CA GLY A 20 18.81 -15.74 -5.17
C GLY A 20 17.64 -16.68 -4.91
N ARG A 21 17.91 -17.92 -4.50
CA ARG A 21 16.84 -18.81 -4.02
C ARG A 21 16.34 -18.26 -2.68
N SER A 22 15.33 -17.39 -2.72
CA SER A 22 14.54 -17.12 -1.52
C SER A 22 13.91 -18.44 -1.10
N ARG A 23 14.30 -18.99 0.07
CA ARG A 23 13.59 -20.13 0.68
C ARG A 23 12.12 -19.78 0.99
N GLN A 24 11.81 -18.49 1.08
CA GLN A 24 10.50 -17.98 1.42
C GLN A 24 9.69 -17.59 0.18
N ARG A 25 8.41 -17.99 0.15
CA ARG A 25 7.46 -17.57 -0.88
C ARG A 25 6.96 -16.15 -0.61
N PRO A 26 6.96 -15.23 -1.60
CA PRO A 26 6.44 -13.90 -1.41
C PRO A 26 4.90 -13.91 -1.37
N VAL A 27 4.35 -13.31 -0.31
CA VAL A 27 2.91 -13.17 -0.11
C VAL A 27 2.58 -11.70 0.11
N ILE A 28 1.57 -11.16 -0.55
CA ILE A 28 1.08 -9.80 -0.32
C ILE A 28 -0.30 -9.85 0.31
N LEU A 29 -0.43 -9.34 1.54
CA LEU A 29 -1.69 -9.04 2.17
C LEU A 29 -2.06 -7.58 1.88
N SER A 30 -3.14 -7.35 1.15
CA SER A 30 -3.55 -5.99 0.77
C SER A 30 -5.05 -5.86 0.62
N ASP A 31 -5.51 -4.62 0.51
CA ASP A 31 -6.90 -4.28 0.24
C ASP A 31 -7.14 -4.17 -1.29
N ARG A 32 -8.08 -3.31 -1.70
CA ARG A 32 -8.47 -3.08 -3.09
C ARG A 32 -7.30 -2.75 -4.03
N LYS A 33 -6.25 -2.06 -3.57
CA LYS A 33 -5.11 -1.71 -4.44
C LYS A 33 -4.28 -2.93 -4.81
N GLY A 34 -4.02 -3.84 -3.87
CA GLY A 34 -3.37 -5.11 -4.19
C GLY A 34 -4.23 -5.97 -5.10
N PHE A 35 -5.55 -6.01 -4.88
CA PHE A 35 -6.47 -6.71 -5.78
C PHE A 35 -6.41 -6.18 -7.22
N THR A 36 -6.42 -4.85 -7.37
CA THR A 36 -6.31 -4.20 -8.69
C THR A 36 -4.97 -4.51 -9.35
N LEU A 37 -3.87 -4.49 -8.59
CA LEU A 37 -2.53 -4.79 -9.13
C LEU A 37 -2.42 -6.25 -9.57
N ARG A 38 -2.91 -7.19 -8.75
CA ARG A 38 -2.96 -8.62 -9.06
C ARG A 38 -3.58 -8.88 -10.44
N ASN A 39 -4.75 -8.28 -10.70
CA ASN A 39 -5.49 -8.49 -11.96
C ASN A 39 -4.79 -7.86 -13.18
N ASN A 40 -3.82 -6.97 -12.94
CA ASN A 40 -3.04 -6.29 -13.98
C ASN A 40 -1.61 -6.82 -14.08
N ILE A 41 -1.28 -7.96 -13.48
CA ILE A 41 0.05 -8.57 -13.58
C ILE A 41 0.29 -9.11 -14.99
N VAL A 42 1.33 -8.61 -15.67
CA VAL A 42 1.76 -9.07 -17.00
C VAL A 42 3.14 -9.73 -16.94
N ASN A 43 3.95 -9.41 -15.92
CA ASN A 43 5.29 -9.98 -15.75
C ASN A 43 5.19 -11.40 -15.14
N PRO A 44 5.78 -12.44 -15.76
CA PRO A 44 5.82 -13.81 -15.23
C PRO A 44 6.40 -13.93 -13.81
N PHE A 45 7.34 -13.07 -13.42
CA PHE A 45 7.90 -13.08 -12.06
C PHE A 45 6.87 -12.66 -11.00
N ASP A 46 6.04 -11.67 -11.33
CA ASP A 46 4.99 -11.19 -10.43
C ASP A 46 3.87 -12.24 -10.27
N GLN A 47 3.73 -13.17 -11.22
CA GLN A 47 2.76 -14.29 -11.14
C GLN A 47 3.09 -15.29 -10.04
N ASN A 48 4.36 -15.35 -9.60
CA ASN A 48 4.79 -16.21 -8.50
C ASN A 48 4.50 -15.61 -7.11
N ILE A 49 3.98 -14.38 -7.04
CA ILE A 49 3.54 -13.75 -5.80
C ILE A 49 2.16 -14.28 -5.43
N ILE A 50 2.01 -14.74 -4.20
CA ILE A 50 0.70 -15.14 -3.66
C ILE A 50 -0.01 -13.88 -3.15
N TRP A 51 -1.23 -13.64 -3.62
CA TRP A 51 -2.00 -12.45 -3.28
C TRP A 51 -3.13 -12.80 -2.32
N TRP A 52 -3.01 -12.37 -1.07
CA TRP A 52 -4.09 -12.40 -0.07
C TRP A 52 -4.77 -11.03 -0.07
N CYS A 53 -5.58 -10.78 -1.08
CA CYS A 53 -6.25 -9.50 -1.26
C CYS A 53 -7.74 -9.61 -1.00
N GLN A 54 -8.28 -8.61 -0.30
CA GLN A 54 -9.72 -8.47 -0.09
C GLN A 54 -10.16 -7.08 -0.54
N GLU A 55 -11.26 -7.01 -1.27
CA GLU A 55 -11.75 -5.72 -1.77
C GLU A 55 -12.39 -4.90 -0.65
N SER A 56 -12.00 -3.62 -0.58
CA SER A 56 -12.64 -2.60 0.25
C SER A 56 -12.71 -2.92 1.75
N VAL A 57 -11.78 -3.75 2.25
CA VAL A 57 -11.69 -4.08 3.66
C VAL A 57 -10.83 -3.08 4.42
N SER A 58 -11.18 -2.87 5.69
CA SER A 58 -10.35 -2.12 6.62
C SER A 58 -9.13 -2.95 7.08
N ILE A 59 -8.13 -2.30 7.66
CA ILE A 59 -6.96 -2.99 8.24
C ILE A 59 -7.38 -3.97 9.34
N GLU A 60 -8.37 -3.62 10.15
CA GLU A 60 -8.91 -4.43 11.25
C GLU A 60 -9.58 -5.70 10.73
N GLN A 61 -10.37 -5.59 9.66
CA GLN A 61 -10.99 -6.74 9.00
C GLN A 61 -9.94 -7.67 8.38
N SER A 62 -8.93 -7.08 7.75
CA SER A 62 -7.80 -7.84 7.19
C SER A 62 -7.00 -8.55 8.27
N PHE A 63 -6.80 -7.91 9.43
CA PHE A 63 -6.15 -8.53 10.58
C PHE A 63 -6.99 -9.65 11.19
N ALA A 64 -8.30 -9.47 11.32
CA ALA A 64 -9.21 -10.53 11.75
C ALA A 64 -9.21 -11.73 10.78
N TRP A 65 -9.06 -11.49 9.47
CA TRP A 65 -8.83 -12.56 8.51
C TRP A 65 -7.47 -13.22 8.72
N LEU A 66 -6.40 -12.44 8.89
CA LEU A 66 -5.05 -12.97 9.13
C LEU A 66 -5.04 -13.90 10.36
N LYS A 67 -5.63 -13.47 11.48
CA LYS A 67 -5.71 -14.28 12.71
C LYS A 67 -6.39 -15.63 12.52
N ARG A 68 -7.40 -15.69 11.65
CA ARG A 68 -8.16 -16.92 11.37
C ARG A 68 -7.47 -17.86 10.37
N ASN A 69 -6.58 -17.34 9.53
CA ASN A 69 -6.12 -18.08 8.35
C ASN A 69 -4.60 -18.30 8.32
N LEU A 70 -3.80 -17.51 9.05
CA LEU A 70 -2.34 -17.53 8.92
C LEU A 70 -1.74 -18.92 9.20
N ALA A 71 -2.12 -19.56 10.32
CA ALA A 71 -1.60 -20.88 10.68
C ALA A 71 -1.87 -21.94 9.60
N THR A 72 -3.11 -22.02 9.12
CA THR A 72 -3.49 -22.93 8.04
C THR A 72 -2.73 -22.62 6.74
N LYS A 73 -2.59 -21.33 6.40
CA LYS A 73 -1.86 -20.91 5.20
C LYS A 73 -0.38 -21.26 5.26
N LEU A 74 0.25 -21.15 6.43
CA LEU A 74 1.64 -21.54 6.63
C LEU A 74 1.82 -23.06 6.51
N TYR A 75 0.88 -23.83 7.05
CA TYR A 75 0.89 -25.29 6.87
C TYR A 75 0.83 -25.70 5.39
N GLU A 76 0.00 -25.03 4.58
CA GLU A 76 -0.14 -25.31 3.14
C GLU A 76 1.06 -24.84 2.30
N ILE A 77 1.63 -23.68 2.61
CA ILE A 77 2.56 -22.96 1.73
C ILE A 77 4.02 -23.14 2.17
N GLY A 78 4.26 -23.38 3.46
CA GLY A 78 5.57 -23.37 4.09
C GLY A 78 6.03 -21.95 4.46
N ASP A 79 7.35 -21.73 4.45
CA ASP A 79 7.94 -20.45 4.83
C ASP A 79 7.58 -19.33 3.84
N ILE A 80 7.18 -18.18 4.37
CA ILE A 80 6.74 -17.04 3.57
C ILE A 80 7.45 -15.74 3.95
N ALA A 81 7.55 -14.83 2.98
CA ALA A 81 7.80 -13.41 3.21
C ALA A 81 6.49 -12.67 3.00
N LEU A 82 5.84 -12.28 4.11
CA LEU A 82 4.53 -11.65 4.11
C LEU A 82 4.65 -10.12 4.14
N TYR A 83 4.30 -9.52 3.01
CA TYR A 83 4.23 -8.10 2.80
C TYR A 83 2.84 -7.58 3.17
N VAL A 84 2.74 -6.79 4.24
CA VAL A 84 1.48 -6.22 4.74
C VAL A 84 1.30 -4.81 4.16
N TRP A 85 0.29 -4.63 3.31
CA TRP A 85 0.02 -3.38 2.60
C TRP A 85 -1.44 -2.93 2.73
N LEU A 86 -1.77 -2.48 3.93
CA LEU A 86 -3.12 -2.19 4.40
C LEU A 86 -3.24 -0.77 4.96
N GLY A 87 -4.47 -0.24 5.04
CA GLY A 87 -4.75 1.03 5.72
C GLY A 87 -5.13 2.19 4.81
N THR A 88 -4.99 2.08 3.48
CA THR A 88 -5.47 3.16 2.59
C THR A 88 -6.98 3.32 2.60
N CYS A 89 -7.71 2.20 2.74
CA CYS A 89 -9.18 2.20 2.86
C CYS A 89 -9.66 2.72 4.21
N ASN A 90 -8.80 2.86 5.22
CA ASN A 90 -9.14 3.50 6.50
C ASN A 90 -9.05 5.04 6.41
N LEU A 91 -8.14 5.56 5.57
CA LEU A 91 -7.91 6.99 5.41
C LEU A 91 -8.92 7.68 4.48
N THR A 92 -9.62 6.93 3.62
CA THR A 92 -10.66 7.48 2.75
C THR A 92 -11.94 6.70 2.84
N THR A 93 -13.05 7.41 2.72
CA THR A 93 -14.39 6.84 2.63
C THR A 93 -14.93 7.03 1.23
N LYS A 94 -15.59 6.00 0.69
CA LYS A 94 -16.40 6.13 -0.52
C LYS A 94 -17.83 6.47 -0.09
N GLU A 95 -18.41 7.54 -0.61
CA GLU A 95 -19.78 7.90 -0.26
C GLU A 95 -20.73 6.80 -0.75
N LYS A 96 -21.69 6.37 0.08
CA LYS A 96 -22.52 5.19 -0.17
C LYS A 96 -23.28 5.24 -1.50
N SER A 97 -23.66 6.43 -1.96
CA SER A 97 -24.39 6.68 -3.20
C SER A 97 -23.53 7.22 -4.34
N SER A 98 -22.22 7.42 -4.12
CA SER A 98 -21.36 8.10 -5.10
C SER A 98 -20.14 7.24 -5.48
N LYS A 99 -19.62 7.50 -6.69
CA LYS A 99 -18.36 6.91 -7.18
C LYS A 99 -17.14 7.68 -6.67
N TYR A 100 -17.34 8.70 -5.83
CA TYR A 100 -16.33 9.61 -5.33
C TYR A 100 -15.81 9.15 -3.97
N ILE A 101 -14.62 9.62 -3.64
CA ILE A 101 -14.00 9.39 -2.34
C ILE A 101 -13.76 10.72 -1.64
N SER A 102 -13.76 10.66 -0.32
CA SER A 102 -13.37 11.76 0.56
C SER A 102 -12.43 11.23 1.63
N ILE A 103 -11.67 12.12 2.25
CA ILE A 103 -10.94 11.78 3.47
C ILE A 103 -11.94 11.42 4.57
N THR A 104 -11.62 10.41 5.37
CA THR A 104 -12.39 10.12 6.58
C THR A 104 -12.33 11.33 7.51
N THR A 105 -13.49 11.87 7.90
CA THR A 105 -13.62 13.19 8.54
C THR A 105 -12.90 13.33 9.88
N ASP A 106 -12.65 12.22 10.58
CA ASP A 106 -11.91 12.20 11.84
C ASP A 106 -10.44 11.85 11.61
N LYS A 107 -9.60 12.89 11.58
CA LYS A 107 -8.20 12.79 11.16
C LYS A 107 -7.35 11.94 12.11
N SER A 108 -7.52 12.13 13.42
CA SER A 108 -6.74 11.42 14.45
C SER A 108 -7.21 9.98 14.56
N VAL A 109 -8.53 9.76 14.59
CA VAL A 109 -9.08 8.41 14.78
C VAL A 109 -8.69 7.46 13.67
N ALA A 110 -8.62 7.91 12.41
CA ALA A 110 -8.20 7.05 11.31
C ALA A 110 -6.73 6.62 11.41
N VAL A 111 -5.83 7.56 11.72
CA VAL A 111 -4.39 7.27 11.89
C VAL A 111 -4.16 6.38 13.11
N ASP A 112 -4.78 6.71 14.25
CA ASP A 112 -4.62 5.97 15.51
C ASP A 112 -5.12 4.52 15.39
N LYS A 113 -6.22 4.30 14.66
CA LYS A 113 -6.71 2.95 14.35
C LYS A 113 -5.71 2.15 13.53
N ILE A 114 -5.12 2.75 12.49
CA ILE A 114 -4.13 2.07 11.65
C ILE A 114 -2.88 1.75 12.45
N THR A 115 -2.35 2.71 13.22
CA THR A 115 -1.12 2.52 14.00
C THR A 115 -1.30 1.49 15.11
N SER A 116 -2.44 1.52 15.82
CA SER A 116 -2.80 0.49 16.82
C SER A 116 -2.89 -0.89 16.16
N CYS A 117 -3.55 -1.01 15.01
CA CYS A 117 -3.65 -2.30 14.33
C CYS A 117 -2.29 -2.79 13.81
N ILE A 118 -1.37 -1.90 13.42
CA ILE A 118 0.02 -2.28 13.09
C ILE A 118 0.72 -2.89 14.32
N ASP A 119 0.52 -2.34 15.52
CA ASP A 119 1.09 -2.88 16.76
C ASP A 119 0.48 -4.24 17.12
N ASP A 120 -0.83 -4.39 16.95
CA ASP A 120 -1.51 -5.68 17.16
C ASP A 120 -1.01 -6.74 16.19
N ILE A 121 -0.88 -6.40 14.89
CA ILE A 121 -0.32 -7.31 13.89
C ILE A 121 1.12 -7.65 14.29
N LYS A 122 1.96 -6.67 14.61
CA LYS A 122 3.35 -6.89 15.03
C LYS A 122 3.43 -7.87 16.21
N SER A 123 2.56 -7.73 17.20
CA SER A 123 2.54 -8.61 18.39
C SER A 123 2.09 -10.01 18.02
N TYR A 124 1.01 -10.14 17.25
CA TYR A 124 0.47 -11.43 16.80
C TYR A 124 1.47 -12.23 15.95
N VAL A 125 2.28 -11.55 15.15
CA VAL A 125 3.13 -12.24 14.17
C VAL A 125 4.43 -12.77 14.74
N GLN A 126 4.78 -12.38 15.97
CA GLN A 126 5.96 -12.91 16.68
C GLN A 126 5.84 -14.41 16.94
N ASP A 127 4.62 -14.95 17.00
CA ASP A 127 4.33 -16.36 17.22
C ASP A 127 4.56 -17.24 15.97
N PHE A 128 4.89 -16.63 14.82
CA PHE A 128 4.99 -17.31 13.53
C PHE A 128 6.37 -17.15 12.88
N PRO A 129 7.43 -17.82 13.38
CA PRO A 129 8.80 -17.67 12.88
C PRO A 129 9.00 -18.11 11.41
N GLN A 130 8.10 -18.93 10.88
CA GLN A 130 8.06 -19.36 9.48
C GLN A 130 7.69 -18.22 8.51
N ALA A 131 7.11 -17.13 9.04
CA ALA A 131 6.69 -15.97 8.28
C ALA A 131 7.57 -14.76 8.60
N LYS A 132 8.25 -14.24 7.60
CA LYS A 132 8.95 -12.95 7.70
C LYS A 132 8.00 -11.82 7.36
N PHE A 133 7.71 -10.95 8.33
CA PHE A 133 6.77 -9.85 8.15
C PHE A 133 7.45 -8.55 7.73
N ILE A 134 6.87 -7.91 6.71
CA ILE A 134 7.37 -6.66 6.14
C ILE A 134 6.17 -5.74 5.90
N PHE A 135 6.10 -4.62 6.62
CA PHE A 135 5.06 -3.63 6.37
C PHE A 135 5.46 -2.75 5.18
N LEU A 136 4.56 -2.55 4.23
CA LEU A 136 4.80 -1.71 3.05
C LEU A 136 4.21 -0.32 3.27
N GLU A 137 5.01 0.72 2.98
CA GLU A 137 4.53 2.10 3.05
C GLU A 137 3.29 2.33 2.18
N LEU A 138 2.41 3.20 2.66
CA LEU A 138 1.26 3.66 1.90
C LEU A 138 1.70 4.69 0.87
N PRO A 139 1.30 4.54 -0.40
CA PRO A 139 1.57 5.57 -1.40
C PRO A 139 0.70 6.79 -1.10
N VAL A 140 1.26 7.99 -1.24
CA VAL A 140 0.45 9.21 -1.28
C VAL A 140 -0.36 9.20 -2.58
N TYR A 141 -1.68 9.29 -2.47
CA TYR A 141 -2.59 9.45 -3.60
C TYR A 141 -3.42 10.73 -3.44
N SER A 142 -4.06 11.15 -4.52
CA SER A 142 -4.82 12.40 -4.58
C SER A 142 -6.30 12.07 -4.73
N VAL A 143 -7.08 12.45 -3.73
CA VAL A 143 -8.54 12.46 -3.71
C VAL A 143 -9.04 13.31 -4.88
N LYS A 144 -8.46 14.50 -5.08
CA LYS A 144 -8.77 15.36 -6.23
C LYS A 144 -8.61 14.61 -7.55
N ALA A 145 -7.44 14.02 -7.78
CA ALA A 145 -7.15 13.34 -9.06
C ALA A 145 -8.03 12.10 -9.26
N TYR A 146 -8.37 11.39 -8.17
CA TYR A 146 -9.32 10.28 -8.23
C TYR A 146 -10.71 10.78 -8.65
N ASN A 147 -11.25 11.78 -7.95
CA ASN A 147 -12.58 12.33 -8.22
C ASN A 147 -12.65 12.99 -9.62
N GLU A 148 -11.60 13.66 -10.06
CA GLU A 148 -11.44 14.16 -11.43
C GLU A 148 -11.51 13.04 -12.46
N SER A 149 -10.78 11.92 -12.25
CA SER A 149 -10.86 10.74 -13.13
C SER A 149 -12.26 10.11 -13.16
N LYS A 150 -13.05 10.31 -12.09
CA LYS A 150 -14.45 9.88 -12.01
C LYS A 150 -15.42 10.94 -12.53
N ARG A 151 -14.94 12.05 -13.10
CA ARG A 151 -15.73 13.16 -13.65
C ARG A 151 -16.59 13.86 -12.59
N HIS A 152 -16.03 14.09 -11.39
CA HIS A 152 -16.67 14.93 -10.37
C HIS A 152 -16.87 16.36 -10.93
N PRO A 153 -18.03 17.01 -10.69
CA PRO A 153 -18.33 18.33 -11.27
C PRO A 153 -17.38 19.42 -10.78
N ASP A 154 -16.94 19.35 -9.52
CA ASP A 154 -15.95 20.27 -8.96
C ASP A 154 -14.84 19.53 -8.19
N PRO A 155 -13.80 19.03 -8.87
CA PRO A 155 -12.71 18.29 -8.22
C PRO A 155 -11.75 19.21 -7.45
N LYS A 156 -11.79 20.54 -7.67
CA LYS A 156 -10.84 21.48 -7.03
C LYS A 156 -11.09 21.61 -5.53
N THR A 157 -12.32 21.39 -5.08
CA THR A 157 -12.72 21.37 -3.65
C THR A 157 -11.94 20.36 -2.81
N PHE A 158 -11.40 19.30 -3.42
CA PHE A 158 -10.66 18.25 -2.70
C PHE A 158 -9.18 18.58 -2.45
N LYS A 159 -8.67 19.77 -2.85
CA LYS A 159 -7.26 20.12 -2.69
C LYS A 159 -6.80 20.08 -1.22
N GLN A 160 -7.59 20.61 -0.30
CA GLN A 160 -7.27 20.59 1.14
C GLN A 160 -7.29 19.15 1.71
N GLN A 161 -8.13 18.28 1.14
CA GLN A 161 -8.15 16.87 1.52
C GLN A 161 -6.88 16.15 1.08
N ASP A 162 -6.32 16.48 -0.10
CA ASP A 162 -5.03 15.93 -0.55
C ASP A 162 -3.89 16.28 0.41
N GLU A 163 -3.82 17.53 0.89
CA GLU A 163 -2.80 18.00 1.84
C GLU A 163 -2.93 17.26 3.17
N THR A 164 -4.17 17.11 3.66
CA THR A 164 -4.43 16.36 4.88
C THR A 164 -4.07 14.88 4.72
N LEU A 165 -4.49 14.25 3.62
CA LEU A 165 -4.21 12.84 3.36
C LEU A 165 -2.70 12.58 3.25
N ALA A 166 -1.95 13.49 2.62
CA ALA A 166 -0.50 13.39 2.53
C ALA A 166 0.16 13.39 3.92
N TYR A 167 -0.32 14.23 4.83
CA TYR A 167 0.15 14.26 6.21
C TYR A 167 -0.19 12.97 6.98
N GLN A 168 -1.42 12.49 6.87
CA GLN A 168 -1.82 11.22 7.51
C GLN A 168 -1.02 10.02 6.99
N VAL A 169 -0.81 9.94 5.68
CA VAL A 169 0.03 8.90 5.05
C VAL A 169 1.47 8.99 5.57
N TRP A 170 2.00 10.20 5.74
CA TRP A 170 3.33 10.38 6.33
C TRP A 170 3.39 9.82 7.76
N GLN A 171 2.42 10.16 8.63
CA GLN A 171 2.36 9.65 10.01
C GLN A 171 2.28 8.12 10.06
N VAL A 172 1.43 7.50 9.23
CA VAL A 172 1.35 6.04 9.14
C VAL A 172 2.67 5.43 8.65
N ASN A 173 3.32 6.06 7.67
CA ASN A 173 4.60 5.57 7.15
C ASN A 173 5.75 5.69 8.16
N GLU A 174 5.78 6.72 9.01
CA GLU A 174 6.73 6.79 10.13
C GLU A 174 6.56 5.59 11.06
N LYS A 175 5.30 5.25 11.43
CA LYS A 175 5.02 4.06 12.23
C LYS A 175 5.47 2.77 11.54
N ILE A 176 5.18 2.62 10.24
CA ILE A 176 5.61 1.46 9.44
C ILE A 176 7.13 1.29 9.48
N ARG A 177 7.89 2.38 9.29
CA ARG A 177 9.36 2.35 9.34
C ARG A 177 9.88 1.91 10.70
N ALA A 178 9.36 2.51 11.78
CA ALA A 178 9.73 2.15 13.15
C ALA A 178 9.43 0.67 13.45
N THR A 179 8.28 0.18 13.00
CA THR A 179 7.90 -1.24 13.14
C THR A 179 8.84 -2.16 12.37
N ASN A 180 9.13 -1.86 11.11
CA ASN A 180 10.06 -2.66 10.29
C ASN A 180 11.48 -2.65 10.87
N GLN A 181 11.95 -1.52 11.40
CA GLN A 181 13.23 -1.44 12.09
C GLN A 181 13.27 -2.37 13.32
N THR A 182 12.18 -2.41 14.11
CA THR A 182 12.06 -3.33 15.24
C THR A 182 12.07 -4.79 14.80
N LEU A 183 11.41 -5.10 13.69
CA LEU A 183 11.39 -6.44 13.07
C LEU A 183 12.68 -6.78 12.32
N LYS A 184 13.66 -5.86 12.27
CA LYS A 184 14.91 -5.99 11.51
C LYS A 184 14.65 -6.30 10.02
N THR A 185 13.58 -5.77 9.46
CA THR A 185 13.22 -5.90 8.05
C THR A 185 13.38 -4.58 7.31
N ARG A 186 13.61 -4.66 6.00
CA ARG A 186 13.69 -3.49 5.11
C ARG A 186 12.49 -3.52 4.18
N SER A 187 11.72 -2.43 4.18
CA SER A 187 10.68 -2.18 3.18
C SER A 187 11.17 -1.15 2.15
N PRO A 188 10.69 -1.22 0.90
CA PRO A 188 10.84 -0.12 -0.04
C PRO A 188 10.29 1.19 0.55
N ASN A 189 11.04 2.28 0.44
CA ASN A 189 10.60 3.61 0.85
C ASN A 189 9.87 4.29 -0.32
N PHE A 190 8.59 3.99 -0.48
CA PHE A 190 7.76 4.52 -1.58
C PHE A 190 7.68 6.05 -1.55
N SER A 191 7.75 6.67 -0.36
CA SER A 191 7.70 8.13 -0.23
C SER A 191 8.90 8.82 -0.90
N LEU A 192 10.12 8.27 -0.77
CA LEU A 192 11.31 8.78 -1.46
C LEU A 192 11.28 8.53 -2.97
N PHE A 193 10.85 7.34 -3.41
CA PHE A 193 10.76 7.01 -4.84
C PHE A 193 9.79 7.91 -5.61
N LEU A 194 8.74 8.40 -4.95
CA LEU A 194 7.76 9.33 -5.55
C LEU A 194 8.23 10.79 -5.52
N GLN A 195 8.98 11.21 -4.50
CA GLN A 195 9.54 12.57 -4.40
C GLN A 195 10.67 12.83 -5.40
N ALA A 196 11.59 11.87 -5.60
CA ALA A 196 12.67 11.97 -6.59
C ALA A 196 12.14 12.28 -8.01
N ARG A 197 10.93 11.83 -8.34
CA ARG A 197 10.27 12.10 -9.62
C ARG A 197 9.62 13.47 -9.73
N LYS A 198 9.22 14.12 -8.63
CA LYS A 198 8.76 15.51 -8.67
C LYS A 198 9.92 16.43 -9.06
N HIS A 199 11.09 16.27 -8.44
CA HIS A 199 12.28 17.05 -8.79
C HIS A 199 12.78 16.80 -10.22
N HIS A 200 12.73 15.56 -10.70
CA HIS A 200 13.16 15.26 -12.07
C HIS A 200 12.22 15.85 -13.14
N ARG A 201 10.92 16.03 -12.82
CA ARG A 201 9.95 16.74 -13.67
C ARG A 201 10.12 18.26 -13.66
N THR A 202 10.66 18.83 -12.58
CA THR A 202 10.95 20.27 -12.51
C THR A 202 12.22 20.60 -13.29
N ARG A 203 13.28 19.78 -13.18
CA ARG A 203 14.53 19.99 -13.96
C ARG A 203 14.32 19.89 -15.47
N SER A 204 13.60 18.88 -15.93
CA SER A 204 13.30 18.69 -17.36
C SER A 204 12.35 19.74 -17.96
N ARG A 205 11.78 20.64 -17.15
CA ARG A 205 11.02 21.81 -17.60
C ARG A 205 11.82 23.11 -17.58
N VAL A 206 12.90 23.17 -16.80
CA VAL A 206 13.79 24.34 -16.72
C VAL A 206 14.90 24.26 -17.76
N GLU A 207 15.30 23.05 -18.18
CA GLU A 207 16.26 22.83 -19.28
C GLU A 207 15.59 22.84 -20.68
N ALA A 208 14.29 23.16 -20.75
CA ALA A 208 13.50 23.25 -21.98
C ALA A 208 12.85 24.64 -22.18
N LEU A 209 13.38 25.65 -21.48
CA LEU A 209 13.12 27.08 -21.69
C LEU A 209 14.45 27.76 -22.01
#